data_AF-A0AAD7XYF0-F1
#
_entry.id   AF-A0AAD7XYF0-F1
#
_cell.length_a   1.000
_cell.length_b   1.000
_cell.length_c   1.000
_cell.angle_alpha   90.00
_cell.angle_beta   90.00
_cell.angle_gamma   90.00
#
_symmetry.space_group_name_H-M   'P 1'
#
loop_
_entity.id
_entity.type
_entity.pdbx_description
1 polymer ?
#
loop_
_entity_poly.entity_id
_entity_poly.type
_entity_poly.pdbx_seq_one_letter_code
_entity_poly.pdbx_strand_id
1 'polypeptide(L)'
;MKIRPRNPLAGANIQQALEDTTASITVQSTKCRSFKPYDHKPYNICRACRNSKSLDCRFYNIRGFDCSDKAGRTPRFVNYHGPDTLSKYFKHGRIRHVQRQRKYLLSNIRKGLYKLLQADVKERKQHGNKVRRRPPTEDDRHMCDLCSTTLFNAHYMCAVCGLDMCPWCYNQEKWSIKASRCSYKRFHDKSQMVPMEKLNSDMIDNILEQCDMDVDELLSTRSSSSSNVKCQNDHDAARDTTIDDKESIPMKQENDNGHNIISTADCKNDDDGNAKKEPNQSSINNINIVEAVIDKYSKNGYLDIDGILITLDVFQQYWKQGKPMQVRNAMMSNSQRSWSPRSFIKKYGEQIAEVIDCHTGERQDMQVETFFRGFDDPMKRPNYDPVTGTSPMYKIKDWPPKDDFEKCFPDLHHSFMESLPVKEYSTPEGYFNICNRVPKSQLPPDLGPKMFIAYGSEKGDDGVGTTNLHCDMADAVNIMCYAYATNEDAGAVWDIYPYEALPQLREFLTKIAAERERPIADPIHDQWLYLNNELRNRFQQEYGISSWRIYQNAGDAVYIPAGCAHQVANYHSAVKCAYDFVSPENIERCIDLTNQFAKVRREDALQVRNTILFTWHDTMLAD
;
A
#
# COMPACT_ATOMS: atom_id res chain seq x y z
N MET A 1 45.58 8.20 29.36
CA MET A 1 44.71 7.39 28.47
C MET A 1 43.94 6.37 29.29
N LYS A 2 42.64 6.60 29.57
CA LYS A 2 41.81 5.59 30.24
C LYS A 2 41.58 4.43 29.28
N ILE A 3 42.13 3.26 29.59
CA ILE A 3 41.95 2.01 28.87
C ILE A 3 40.44 1.74 28.83
N ARG A 4 39.84 1.75 27.63
CA ARG A 4 38.45 1.31 27.45
C ARG A 4 38.35 -0.16 27.88
N PRO A 5 37.39 -0.55 28.73
CA PRO A 5 37.28 -1.94 29.16
C PRO A 5 37.14 -2.86 27.95
N ARG A 6 37.92 -3.96 27.93
CA ARG A 6 37.79 -5.04 26.95
C ARG A 6 36.32 -5.47 26.90
N ASN A 7 35.77 -5.47 25.70
CA ASN A 7 34.33 -5.53 25.45
C ASN A 7 33.88 -7.01 25.45
N PRO A 8 32.83 -7.43 26.18
CA PRO A 8 32.55 -8.85 26.50
C PRO A 8 32.21 -9.78 25.33
N LEU A 9 32.02 -9.25 24.13
CA LEU A 9 31.57 -10.00 22.94
C LEU A 9 32.66 -10.08 21.86
N ALA A 10 33.93 -9.95 22.24
CA ALA A 10 35.04 -10.21 21.34
C ALA A 10 35.15 -11.74 21.09
N GLY A 11 34.25 -12.29 20.27
CA GLY A 11 34.26 -13.69 19.86
C GLY A 11 33.17 -14.60 20.44
N ALA A 12 32.18 -14.07 21.16
CA ALA A 12 31.07 -14.89 21.65
C ALA A 12 30.08 -15.21 20.51
N ASN A 13 29.91 -16.50 20.24
CA ASN A 13 28.93 -17.02 19.29
C ASN A 13 27.51 -16.72 19.80
N ILE A 14 26.70 -15.93 19.07
CA ILE A 14 25.31 -15.65 19.48
C ILE A 14 24.47 -16.93 19.56
N GLN A 15 24.96 -18.02 18.97
CA GLN A 15 24.34 -19.33 19.08
C GLN A 15 24.09 -19.72 20.53
N GLN A 16 25.02 -19.43 21.42
CA GLN A 16 24.85 -19.68 22.85
C GLN A 16 23.78 -18.78 23.45
N ALA A 17 23.65 -17.52 22.99
CA ALA A 17 22.66 -16.57 23.48
C ALA A 17 21.20 -16.93 23.13
N LEU A 18 21.02 -17.80 22.13
CA LEU A 18 19.73 -18.31 21.65
C LEU A 18 19.43 -19.73 22.15
N GLU A 19 20.34 -20.36 22.88
CA GLU A 19 20.07 -21.62 23.54
C GLU A 19 19.18 -21.41 24.77
N ASP A 20 18.25 -22.34 24.96
CA ASP A 20 17.41 -22.40 26.15
C ASP A 20 18.30 -22.55 27.38
N THR A 21 17.99 -21.81 28.44
CA THR A 21 18.76 -21.82 29.69
C THR A 21 17.83 -21.92 30.88
N THR A 22 18.26 -22.68 31.88
CA THR A 22 17.58 -22.79 33.18
C THR A 22 17.98 -21.66 34.14
N ALA A 23 18.90 -20.80 33.74
CA ALA A 23 19.38 -19.70 34.57
C ALA A 23 18.33 -18.59 34.72
N SER A 24 18.31 -17.95 35.89
CA SER A 24 17.45 -16.78 36.11
C SER A 24 17.93 -15.61 35.26
N ILE A 25 17.08 -15.12 34.35
CA ILE A 25 17.37 -14.01 33.45
C ILE A 25 16.63 -12.76 33.93
N THR A 26 17.34 -11.65 34.07
CA THR A 26 16.71 -10.33 34.21
C THR A 26 16.38 -9.77 32.81
N VAL A 27 15.11 -9.82 32.42
CA VAL A 27 14.63 -9.29 31.12
C VAL A 27 14.59 -7.77 31.14
N GLN A 28 14.98 -7.16 30.03
CA GLN A 28 15.02 -5.72 29.85
C GLN A 28 13.61 -5.14 29.66
N SER A 29 13.00 -4.68 30.74
CA SER A 29 11.66 -4.07 30.77
C SER A 29 11.62 -2.54 30.58
N THR A 30 12.77 -1.91 30.28
CA THR A 30 12.87 -0.46 30.03
C THR A 30 13.82 -0.18 28.87
N LYS A 31 13.93 1.08 28.44
CA LYS A 31 14.89 1.48 27.40
C LYS A 31 16.32 1.16 27.82
N CYS A 32 17.21 0.91 26.85
CA CYS A 32 18.62 0.57 27.11
C CYS A 32 19.37 1.55 28.02
N ARG A 33 18.94 2.82 28.15
CA ARG A 33 19.60 3.81 29.02
C ARG A 33 19.06 3.81 30.45
N SER A 34 17.83 3.36 30.63
CA SER A 34 17.13 3.35 31.92
C SER A 34 17.20 1.99 32.60
N PHE A 35 17.46 0.93 31.82
CA PHE A 35 17.57 -0.42 32.34
C PHE A 35 18.81 -0.56 33.23
N LYS A 36 18.61 -1.16 34.41
CA LYS A 36 19.67 -1.47 35.36
C LYS A 36 19.69 -2.98 35.54
N PRO A 37 20.66 -3.71 34.97
CA PRO A 37 20.84 -5.12 35.29
C PRO A 37 21.19 -5.28 36.77
N TYR A 38 20.96 -6.48 37.31
CA TYR A 38 21.14 -6.85 38.72
C TYR A 38 22.53 -6.51 39.30
N ASP A 39 23.58 -6.40 38.47
CA ASP A 39 24.96 -6.11 38.89
C ASP A 39 25.49 -4.71 38.52
N HIS A 40 24.64 -3.84 37.95
CA HIS A 40 24.97 -2.48 37.49
C HIS A 40 26.14 -2.36 36.49
N LYS A 41 26.60 -3.44 35.86
CA LYS A 41 27.74 -3.38 34.94
C LYS A 41 27.36 -2.84 33.53
N PRO A 42 28.24 -2.09 32.83
CA PRO A 42 27.94 -1.44 31.53
C PRO A 42 27.77 -2.35 30.29
N TYR A 43 26.58 -2.46 29.70
CA TYR A 43 26.31 -3.30 28.51
C TYR A 43 26.15 -2.50 27.19
N ASN A 44 25.98 -3.20 26.06
CA ASN A 44 25.74 -2.56 24.76
C ASN A 44 24.32 -1.98 24.68
N ILE A 45 24.20 -0.68 24.43
CA ILE A 45 22.95 0.01 24.11
C ILE A 45 22.60 -0.09 22.61
N CYS A 46 21.32 -0.25 22.26
CA CYS A 46 20.90 -0.33 20.86
C CYS A 46 21.10 0.99 20.10
N ARG A 47 21.12 0.91 18.77
CA ARG A 47 21.25 2.06 17.86
C ARG A 47 20.19 3.13 18.09
N ALA A 48 18.95 2.73 18.34
CA ALA A 48 17.83 3.64 18.58
C ALA A 48 18.05 4.46 19.87
N CYS A 49 18.43 3.78 20.96
CA CYS A 49 18.75 4.44 22.22
C CYS A 49 20.01 5.32 22.13
N ARG A 50 21.00 4.99 21.27
CA ARG A 50 22.18 5.84 21.08
C ARG A 50 21.85 7.20 20.49
N ASN A 51 20.91 7.25 19.56
CA ASN A 51 20.53 8.47 18.87
C ASN A 51 19.62 9.40 19.70
N SER A 52 19.21 8.98 20.91
CA SER A 52 18.47 9.77 21.93
C SER A 52 17.12 10.38 21.49
N LYS A 53 16.74 10.27 20.22
CA LYS A 53 15.50 10.77 19.62
C LYS A 53 14.45 9.69 19.34
N SER A 54 14.78 8.41 19.52
CA SER A 54 13.87 7.31 19.19
C SER A 54 13.03 6.89 20.41
N LEU A 55 11.72 6.80 20.21
CA LEU A 55 10.77 6.33 21.21
C LEU A 55 10.86 4.81 21.44
N ASP A 56 11.26 4.03 20.43
CA ASP A 56 11.31 2.56 20.47
C ASP A 56 12.72 2.00 20.77
N CYS A 57 12.87 1.34 21.91
CA CYS A 57 14.11 0.62 22.20
C CYS A 57 14.08 -0.76 21.52
N ARG A 58 14.97 -0.97 20.55
CA ARG A 58 15.14 -2.25 19.81
C ARG A 58 15.33 -3.52 20.65
N PHE A 59 15.60 -3.42 21.95
CA PHE A 59 15.82 -4.57 22.85
C PHE A 59 14.78 -4.66 23.97
N TYR A 60 13.73 -3.83 23.92
CA TYR A 60 12.67 -3.80 24.92
C TYR A 60 11.93 -5.14 24.97
N ASN A 61 11.82 -5.73 26.17
CA ASN A 61 11.15 -7.00 26.48
C ASN A 61 11.63 -8.25 25.72
N ILE A 62 12.73 -8.17 24.97
CA ILE A 62 13.27 -9.31 24.19
C ILE A 62 14.71 -9.67 24.53
N ARG A 63 15.41 -8.83 25.30
CA ARG A 63 16.80 -9.06 25.72
C ARG A 63 16.88 -9.20 27.22
N GLY A 64 17.64 -10.16 27.71
CA GLY A 64 17.90 -10.32 29.13
C GLY A 64 19.36 -10.63 29.42
N PHE A 65 19.71 -10.64 30.71
CA PHE A 65 21.04 -10.96 31.20
C PHE A 65 20.94 -12.03 32.29
N ASP A 66 21.74 -13.08 32.15
CA ASP A 66 21.83 -14.19 33.10
C ASP A 66 22.44 -13.72 34.42
N CYS A 67 21.71 -13.88 35.53
CA CYS A 67 22.13 -13.48 36.87
C CYS A 67 23.41 -14.20 37.36
N SER A 68 23.69 -15.39 36.82
CA SER A 68 24.81 -16.25 37.21
C SER A 68 26.09 -16.02 36.42
N ASP A 69 26.02 -15.34 35.26
CA ASP A 69 27.19 -15.08 34.42
C ASP A 69 28.06 -13.95 35.00
N LYS A 70 29.06 -14.36 35.79
CA LYS A 70 30.02 -13.44 36.42
C LYS A 70 31.12 -12.97 35.45
N ALA A 71 31.32 -13.65 34.32
CA ALA A 71 32.53 -13.56 33.51
C ALA A 71 32.35 -12.88 32.14
N GLY A 72 31.13 -12.78 31.59
CA GLY A 72 30.91 -12.09 30.31
C GLY A 72 29.45 -11.74 30.08
N ARG A 73 29.13 -10.46 29.84
CA ARG A 73 27.74 -10.01 29.58
C ARG A 73 27.25 -10.43 28.19
N THR A 74 27.02 -11.72 28.00
CA THR A 74 26.39 -12.26 26.81
C THR A 74 24.89 -12.01 26.92
N PRO A 75 24.30 -11.13 26.08
CA PRO A 75 22.86 -10.90 26.13
C PRO A 75 22.15 -12.19 25.72
N ARG A 76 21.11 -12.57 26.46
CA ARG A 76 20.17 -13.63 26.07
C ARG A 76 18.99 -13.00 25.35
N PHE A 77 18.45 -13.68 24.35
CA PHE A 77 17.24 -13.24 23.66
C PHE A 77 16.09 -14.20 23.97
N VAL A 78 14.98 -13.62 24.41
CA VAL A 78 13.76 -14.33 24.82
C VAL A 78 12.62 -13.90 23.90
N ASN A 79 11.55 -14.70 23.88
CA ASN A 79 10.29 -14.25 23.31
C ASN A 79 9.79 -13.02 24.08
N TYR A 80 9.13 -12.11 23.36
CA TYR A 80 8.64 -10.86 23.93
C TYR A 80 7.81 -11.07 25.19
N HIS A 81 8.31 -10.51 26.31
CA HIS A 81 7.72 -10.65 27.64
C HIS A 81 6.87 -9.41 28.00
N GLY A 82 5.91 -9.07 27.15
CA GLY A 82 4.96 -7.97 27.34
C GLY A 82 3.59 -8.31 26.75
N PRO A 83 2.61 -7.40 26.82
CA PRO A 83 1.27 -7.65 26.30
C PRO A 83 1.30 -7.88 24.78
N ASP A 84 0.53 -8.87 24.31
CA ASP A 84 0.42 -9.14 22.87
C ASP A 84 -0.39 -8.04 22.18
N THR A 85 0.34 -7.11 21.57
CA THR A 85 -0.22 -5.98 20.81
C THR A 85 -0.85 -6.41 19.50
N LEU A 86 -0.61 -7.64 19.02
CA LEU A 86 -1.14 -8.13 17.76
C LEU A 86 -2.52 -8.76 17.95
N SER A 87 -2.71 -9.56 19.01
CA SER A 87 -3.98 -10.26 19.26
C SER A 87 -5.18 -9.32 19.37
N LYS A 88 -5.00 -8.07 19.82
CA LYS A 88 -6.09 -7.09 19.90
C LYS A 88 -6.63 -6.65 18.53
N TYR A 89 -5.80 -6.65 17.48
CA TYR A 89 -6.24 -6.30 16.12
C TYR A 89 -7.10 -7.40 15.50
N PHE A 90 -7.00 -8.59 16.06
CA PHE A 90 -7.67 -9.79 15.59
C PHE A 90 -8.94 -10.12 16.39
N LYS A 91 -9.44 -9.19 17.20
CA LYS A 91 -10.65 -9.37 18.01
C LYS A 91 -11.94 -8.85 17.36
N HIS A 92 -11.86 -7.81 16.51
CA HIS A 92 -13.04 -7.19 15.91
C HIS A 92 -12.77 -6.83 14.45
N GLY A 93 -13.66 -7.26 13.56
CA GLY A 93 -13.60 -6.91 12.14
C GLY A 93 -13.96 -5.43 11.94
N ARG A 94 -13.21 -4.73 11.09
CA ARG A 94 -13.41 -3.29 10.86
C ARG A 94 -14.51 -2.98 9.85
N ILE A 95 -14.71 -3.89 8.90
CA ILE A 95 -15.69 -3.78 7.84
C ILE A 95 -16.54 -5.04 7.86
N ARG A 96 -17.86 -4.86 7.89
CA ARG A 96 -18.82 -5.97 7.79
C ARG A 96 -18.94 -6.39 6.33
N HIS A 97 -18.86 -7.70 6.09
CA HIS A 97 -18.97 -8.28 4.76
C HIS A 97 -20.15 -9.24 4.70
N VAL A 98 -20.98 -9.12 3.67
CA VAL A 98 -21.95 -10.19 3.37
C VAL A 98 -21.23 -11.41 2.81
N GLN A 99 -21.85 -12.59 2.89
CA GLN A 99 -21.23 -13.86 2.51
C GLN A 99 -20.62 -13.84 1.09
N ARG A 100 -21.30 -13.21 0.12
CA ARG A 100 -20.80 -13.07 -1.27
C ARG A 100 -19.48 -12.29 -1.33
N GLN A 101 -19.36 -11.20 -0.57
CA GLN A 101 -18.16 -10.36 -0.50
C GLN A 101 -17.02 -11.13 0.16
N ARG A 102 -17.32 -11.85 1.24
CA ARG A 102 -16.33 -12.70 1.94
C ARG A 102 -15.76 -13.75 1.02
N LYS A 103 -16.63 -14.50 0.33
CA LYS A 103 -16.22 -15.50 -0.66
C LYS A 103 -15.32 -14.88 -1.72
N TYR A 104 -15.73 -13.75 -2.30
CA TYR A 104 -14.96 -13.06 -3.33
C TYR A 104 -13.57 -12.64 -2.84
N LEU A 105 -13.48 -11.98 -1.68
CA LEU A 105 -12.20 -11.56 -1.08
C LEU A 105 -11.30 -12.77 -0.85
N LEU A 106 -11.77 -13.78 -0.11
CA LEU A 106 -10.98 -14.97 0.21
C LEU A 106 -10.47 -15.68 -1.05
N SER A 107 -11.34 -15.86 -2.06
CA SER A 107 -10.95 -16.51 -3.32
C SER A 107 -9.82 -15.80 -4.06
N ASN A 108 -9.79 -14.47 -4.02
CA ASN A 108 -8.79 -13.67 -4.74
C ASN A 108 -7.50 -13.47 -3.93
N ILE A 109 -7.58 -13.33 -2.60
CA ILE A 109 -6.41 -13.03 -1.76
C ILE A 109 -5.66 -14.29 -1.28
N ARG A 110 -6.34 -15.46 -1.18
CA ARG A 110 -5.78 -16.69 -0.56
C ARG A 110 -4.44 -17.10 -1.16
N LYS A 111 -4.30 -17.06 -2.48
CA LYS A 111 -3.09 -17.54 -3.18
C LYS A 111 -1.90 -16.64 -2.90
N GLY A 112 -2.12 -15.32 -2.89
CA GLY A 112 -1.11 -14.32 -2.52
C GLY A 112 -0.67 -14.47 -1.06
N LEU A 113 -1.63 -14.63 -0.15
CA LEU A 113 -1.36 -14.85 1.27
C LEU A 113 -0.59 -16.16 1.52
N TYR A 114 -1.02 -17.25 0.90
CA TYR A 114 -0.39 -18.55 1.04
C TYR A 114 1.08 -18.51 0.63
N LYS A 115 1.38 -17.98 -0.56
CA LYS A 115 2.78 -17.81 -1.03
C LYS A 115 3.61 -16.96 -0.07
N LEU A 116 3.03 -15.88 0.46
CA LEU A 116 3.69 -15.00 1.42
C LEU A 116 4.05 -15.75 2.72
N LEU A 117 3.08 -16.44 3.31
CA LEU A 117 3.26 -17.17 4.56
C LEU A 117 4.16 -18.40 4.40
N GLN A 118 4.11 -19.09 3.26
CA GLN A 118 5.03 -20.19 2.97
C GLN A 118 6.49 -19.72 2.90
N ALA A 119 6.76 -18.56 2.30
CA ALA A 119 8.11 -17.98 2.27
C ALA A 119 8.61 -17.68 3.70
N ASP A 120 7.71 -17.18 4.55
CA ASP A 120 7.96 -16.91 5.96
C ASP A 120 8.25 -18.19 6.76
N VAL A 121 7.44 -19.25 6.60
CA VAL A 121 7.65 -20.56 7.23
C VAL A 121 8.97 -21.18 6.77
N LYS A 122 9.32 -21.06 5.49
CA LYS A 122 10.61 -21.53 4.96
C LYS A 122 11.78 -20.80 5.64
N GLU A 123 11.65 -19.50 5.88
CA GLU A 123 12.69 -18.72 6.57
C GLU A 123 12.81 -19.16 8.04
N ARG A 124 11.68 -19.32 8.74
CA ARG A 124 11.62 -19.81 10.13
C ARG A 124 12.26 -21.19 10.30
N LYS A 125 11.92 -22.16 9.43
CA LYS A 125 12.39 -23.55 9.50
C LYS A 125 13.92 -23.68 9.40
N GLN A 126 14.61 -22.72 8.76
CA GLN A 126 16.07 -22.72 8.69
C GLN A 126 16.75 -22.54 10.06
N HIS A 127 16.04 -21.98 11.04
CA HIS A 127 16.60 -21.62 12.35
C HIS A 127 16.04 -22.44 13.53
N GLY A 128 14.99 -23.24 13.31
CA GLY A 128 14.39 -24.10 14.32
C GLY A 128 13.95 -23.33 15.58
N ASN A 129 14.30 -23.83 16.76
CA ASN A 129 13.95 -23.23 18.05
C ASN A 129 14.71 -21.93 18.39
N LYS A 130 15.57 -21.42 17.49
CA LYS A 130 16.38 -20.20 17.73
C LYS A 130 15.63 -18.92 17.37
N VAL A 131 14.47 -19.03 16.72
CA VAL A 131 13.63 -17.88 16.35
C VAL A 131 13.03 -17.26 17.61
N ARG A 132 12.96 -15.93 17.65
CA ARG A 132 12.37 -15.18 18.78
C ARG A 132 11.22 -14.32 18.32
N ARG A 133 10.11 -14.37 19.05
CA ARG A 133 8.93 -13.57 18.75
C ARG A 133 9.07 -12.15 19.30
N ARG A 134 8.81 -11.14 18.47
CA ARG A 134 8.64 -9.72 18.79
C ARG A 134 7.41 -9.17 18.07
N PRO A 135 6.27 -9.00 18.75
CA PRO A 135 5.08 -8.40 18.17
C PRO A 135 5.34 -6.99 17.62
N PRO A 136 4.51 -6.49 16.69
CA PRO A 136 4.61 -5.12 16.21
C PRO A 136 4.43 -4.11 17.34
N THR A 137 5.24 -3.05 17.31
CA THR A 137 5.03 -1.89 18.18
C THR A 137 3.85 -1.06 17.64
N GLU A 138 3.05 -0.49 18.54
CA GLU A 138 1.97 0.42 18.16
C GLU A 138 2.53 1.78 17.75
N ASP A 139 1.90 2.40 16.75
CA ASP A 139 2.24 3.71 16.19
C ASP A 139 3.69 3.80 15.66
N ASP A 140 4.34 2.65 15.43
CA ASP A 140 5.67 2.56 14.85
C ASP A 140 5.70 1.51 13.73
N ARG A 141 6.11 1.98 12.55
CA ARG A 141 6.25 1.13 11.38
C ARG A 141 7.61 0.45 11.42
N HIS A 142 7.62 -0.85 11.59
CA HIS A 142 8.88 -1.59 11.72
C HIS A 142 9.52 -1.88 10.36
N MET A 143 10.56 -1.12 10.03
CA MET A 143 11.24 -1.13 8.74
C MET A 143 12.62 -1.81 8.81
N CYS A 144 13.05 -2.38 7.68
CA CYS A 144 14.42 -2.82 7.47
C CYS A 144 15.37 -1.62 7.46
N ASP A 145 16.43 -1.66 8.27
CA ASP A 145 17.40 -0.57 8.42
C ASP A 145 18.29 -0.35 7.16
N LEU A 146 18.20 -1.24 6.17
CA LEU A 146 19.05 -1.25 4.99
C LEU A 146 18.32 -0.78 3.73
N CYS A 147 17.18 -1.40 3.43
CA CYS A 147 16.40 -1.12 2.23
C CYS A 147 15.11 -0.33 2.50
N SER A 148 14.80 -0.02 3.76
CA SER A 148 13.58 0.69 4.14
C SER A 148 12.28 0.00 3.65
N THR A 149 12.30 -1.33 3.53
CA THR A 149 11.08 -2.13 3.30
C THR A 149 10.42 -2.47 4.62
N THR A 150 9.08 -2.57 4.66
CA THR A 150 8.36 -3.02 5.86
C THR A 150 8.75 -4.45 6.18
N LEU A 151 9.06 -4.71 7.45
CA LEU A 151 9.24 -6.07 7.91
C LEU A 151 7.85 -6.67 8.13
N PHE A 152 7.48 -7.68 7.34
CA PHE A 152 6.17 -8.31 7.45
C PHE A 152 6.09 -9.25 8.67
N ASN A 153 6.89 -10.31 8.70
CA ASN A 153 6.96 -11.25 9.81
C ASN A 153 8.41 -11.68 10.12
N ALA A 154 9.00 -12.57 9.33
CA ALA A 154 10.37 -13.03 9.50
C ALA A 154 11.37 -11.90 9.22
N HIS A 155 12.30 -11.69 10.13
CA HIS A 155 13.35 -10.70 10.03
C HIS A 155 14.55 -11.08 10.91
N TYR A 156 15.63 -10.32 10.81
CA TYR A 156 16.87 -10.58 11.54
C TYR A 156 17.30 -9.35 12.31
N MET A 157 17.58 -9.50 13.60
CA MET A 157 18.03 -8.42 14.46
C MET A 157 19.48 -8.64 14.93
N CYS A 158 20.35 -7.66 14.76
CA CYS A 158 21.70 -7.73 15.33
C CYS A 158 21.63 -7.73 16.86
N ALA A 159 22.17 -8.76 17.50
CA ALA A 159 22.21 -8.89 18.95
C ALA A 159 23.01 -7.79 19.68
N VAL A 160 23.92 -7.12 18.98
CA VAL A 160 24.80 -6.10 19.57
C VAL A 160 24.16 -4.72 19.52
N CYS A 161 23.60 -4.33 18.38
CA CYS A 161 23.09 -2.97 18.18
C CYS A 161 21.60 -2.85 17.86
N GLY A 162 20.88 -3.96 17.66
CA GLY A 162 19.46 -3.95 17.34
C GLY A 162 19.18 -3.40 15.93
N LEU A 163 20.09 -3.68 14.98
CA LEU A 163 19.87 -3.39 13.57
C LEU A 163 18.95 -4.47 13.00
N ASP A 164 17.86 -4.07 12.35
CA ASP A 164 16.86 -4.97 11.78
C ASP A 164 17.03 -5.13 10.26
N MET A 165 17.00 -6.37 9.76
CA MET A 165 17.15 -6.73 8.35
C MET A 165 15.98 -7.57 7.86
N CYS A 166 15.48 -7.28 6.66
CA CYS A 166 14.57 -8.18 5.97
C CYS A 166 15.31 -9.44 5.47
N PRO A 167 14.59 -10.55 5.20
CA PRO A 167 15.19 -11.78 4.70
C PRO A 167 16.02 -11.58 3.43
N TRP A 168 15.55 -10.76 2.49
CA TRP A 168 16.29 -10.47 1.26
C TRP A 168 17.65 -9.82 1.50
N CYS A 169 17.71 -8.81 2.40
CA CYS A 169 18.96 -8.15 2.77
C CYS A 169 19.91 -9.10 3.51
N TYR A 170 19.37 -9.96 4.39
CA TYR A 170 20.17 -10.94 5.14
C TYR A 170 20.81 -11.98 4.22
N ASN A 171 20.08 -12.42 3.20
CA ASN A 171 20.52 -13.46 2.28
C ASN A 171 21.43 -12.99 1.14
N GLN A 172 21.77 -11.69 1.06
CA GLN A 172 22.80 -11.21 0.14
C GLN A 172 24.18 -11.81 0.47
N GLU A 173 24.97 -12.14 -0.56
CA GLU A 173 26.34 -12.67 -0.38
C GLU A 173 27.27 -11.66 0.31
N LYS A 174 27.11 -10.38 -0.01
CA LYS A 174 27.88 -9.27 0.58
C LYS A 174 26.94 -8.19 1.08
N TRP A 175 27.03 -7.88 2.36
CA TRP A 175 26.31 -6.76 2.95
C TRP A 175 26.99 -5.43 2.58
N SER A 176 26.18 -4.41 2.30
CA SER A 176 26.67 -3.06 2.00
C SER A 176 27.54 -2.52 3.14
N ILE A 177 28.46 -1.57 2.88
CA ILE A 177 29.32 -0.98 3.93
C ILE A 177 28.51 -0.47 5.14
N LYS A 178 27.33 0.12 4.90
CA LYS A 178 26.39 0.58 5.93
C LYS A 178 25.86 -0.58 6.78
N ALA A 179 25.47 -1.68 6.13
CA ALA A 179 24.99 -2.89 6.79
C ALA A 179 26.11 -3.64 7.51
N SER A 180 27.34 -3.55 7.01
CA SER A 180 28.47 -4.30 7.53
C SER A 180 29.06 -3.67 8.78
N ARG A 181 28.72 -2.43 9.18
CA ARG A 181 29.26 -1.81 10.41
C ARG A 181 28.20 -1.59 11.48
N CYS A 182 28.39 -2.29 12.60
CA CYS A 182 27.69 -2.08 13.85
C CYS A 182 27.98 -0.69 14.42
N SER A 183 27.03 -0.14 15.19
CA SER A 183 27.25 1.12 15.94
C SER A 183 28.48 1.05 16.87
N TYR A 184 28.91 -0.15 17.27
CA TYR A 184 30.11 -0.41 18.07
C TYR A 184 31.39 -0.62 17.25
N LYS A 185 31.41 -0.20 15.97
CA LYS A 185 32.53 -0.37 15.04
C LYS A 185 32.94 -1.84 14.80
N ARG A 186 31.99 -2.76 14.95
CA ARG A 186 32.17 -4.19 14.63
C ARG A 186 31.64 -4.48 13.24
N PHE A 187 32.18 -5.51 12.60
CA PHE A 187 31.53 -6.02 11.41
C PHE A 187 30.32 -6.88 11.79
N HIS A 188 29.17 -6.62 11.19
CA HIS A 188 28.07 -7.56 11.27
C HIS A 188 28.41 -8.78 10.43
N ASP A 189 28.09 -9.95 10.97
CA ASP A 189 28.11 -11.22 10.27
C ASP A 189 26.87 -12.02 10.68
N LYS A 190 26.55 -13.09 9.92
CA LYS A 190 25.36 -13.91 10.16
C LYS A 190 25.31 -14.51 11.57
N SER A 191 26.46 -14.81 12.19
CA SER A 191 26.55 -15.36 13.56
C SER A 191 26.21 -14.35 14.66
N GLN A 192 25.93 -13.08 14.32
CA GLN A 192 25.50 -12.06 15.27
C GLN A 192 24.01 -11.70 15.12
N MET A 193 23.32 -12.31 14.17
CA MET A 193 21.93 -12.02 13.86
C MET A 193 21.01 -12.99 14.58
N VAL A 194 20.07 -12.43 15.32
CA VAL A 194 18.98 -13.18 15.94
C VAL A 194 17.85 -13.29 14.91
N PRO A 195 17.41 -14.51 14.54
CA PRO A 195 16.22 -14.67 13.72
C PRO A 195 14.97 -14.34 14.55
N MET A 196 14.10 -13.52 14.00
CA MET A 196 12.95 -12.95 14.67
C MET A 196 11.66 -13.18 13.87
N GLU A 197 10.52 -13.26 14.56
CA GLU A 197 9.17 -13.28 13.97
C GLU A 197 8.22 -12.34 14.72
N LYS A 198 7.12 -11.94 14.07
CA LYS A 198 6.09 -11.05 14.66
C LYS A 198 4.81 -11.79 14.98
N LEU A 199 4.34 -12.58 14.02
CA LEU A 199 3.19 -13.46 14.10
C LEU A 199 3.59 -14.71 14.88
N ASN A 200 2.64 -15.28 15.63
CA ASN A 200 2.85 -16.60 16.24
C ASN A 200 2.91 -17.67 15.13
N SER A 201 3.86 -18.60 15.22
CA SER A 201 3.93 -19.80 14.39
C SER A 201 2.58 -20.53 14.27
N ASP A 202 1.85 -20.75 15.38
CA ASP A 202 0.55 -21.45 15.36
C ASP A 202 -0.50 -20.69 14.54
N MET A 203 -0.45 -19.36 14.58
CA MET A 203 -1.35 -18.51 13.80
C MET A 203 -1.04 -18.63 12.30
N ILE A 204 0.24 -18.66 11.92
CA ILE A 204 0.64 -18.81 10.52
C ILE A 204 0.21 -20.18 10.00
N ASP A 205 0.51 -21.25 10.76
CA ASP A 205 0.22 -22.61 10.37
C ASP A 205 -1.31 -22.82 10.23
N ASN A 206 -2.13 -22.25 11.13
CA ASN A 206 -3.59 -22.25 11.02
C ASN A 206 -4.09 -21.49 9.77
N ILE A 207 -3.56 -20.30 9.48
CA ILE A 207 -3.95 -19.55 8.27
C ILE A 207 -3.59 -20.32 6.99
N LEU A 208 -2.43 -20.99 6.98
CA LEU A 208 -2.02 -21.82 5.84
C LEU A 208 -2.98 -22.99 5.61
N GLU A 209 -3.38 -23.69 6.68
CA GLU A 209 -4.40 -24.73 6.59
C GLU A 209 -5.73 -24.18 6.04
N GLN A 210 -6.18 -23.02 6.52
CA GLN A 210 -7.38 -22.36 6.00
C GLN A 210 -7.26 -21.95 4.52
N CYS A 211 -6.07 -21.51 4.08
CA CYS A 211 -5.82 -21.15 2.69
C CYS A 211 -5.91 -22.35 1.74
N ASP A 212 -5.59 -23.56 2.23
CA ASP A 212 -5.65 -24.81 1.47
C ASP A 212 -7.08 -25.39 1.38
N MET A 213 -8.01 -24.94 2.24
CA MET A 213 -9.41 -25.36 2.21
C MET A 213 -10.18 -24.77 1.01
N ASP A 214 -11.26 -25.45 0.61
CA ASP A 214 -12.26 -24.84 -0.27
C ASP A 214 -12.93 -23.66 0.45
N VAL A 215 -13.22 -22.59 -0.29
CA VAL A 215 -13.75 -21.35 0.33
C VAL A 215 -15.17 -21.55 0.86
N ASP A 216 -15.99 -22.38 0.21
CA ASP A 216 -17.34 -22.68 0.70
C ASP A 216 -17.29 -23.55 1.96
N GLU A 217 -16.36 -24.51 2.02
CA GLU A 217 -16.08 -25.29 3.23
C GLU A 217 -15.57 -24.41 4.38
N LEU A 218 -14.64 -23.50 4.09
CA LEU A 218 -14.07 -22.57 5.07
C LEU A 218 -15.14 -21.64 5.66
N LEU A 219 -16.09 -21.17 4.85
CA LEU A 219 -17.17 -20.30 5.30
C LEU A 219 -18.28 -21.06 6.05
N SER A 220 -18.50 -22.34 5.75
CA SER A 220 -19.53 -23.17 6.40
C SER A 220 -19.08 -23.73 7.76
N THR A 221 -17.83 -24.19 7.88
CA THR A 221 -17.24 -24.73 9.12
C THR A 221 -17.27 -23.76 10.30
N ARG A 222 -17.32 -22.45 10.03
CA ARG A 222 -17.40 -21.42 11.08
C ARG A 222 -18.81 -21.03 11.50
N SER A 223 -19.82 -21.35 10.69
CA SER A 223 -21.23 -21.13 11.05
C SER A 223 -21.68 -22.06 12.19
N SER A 224 -20.94 -23.13 12.44
CA SER A 224 -21.17 -24.15 13.47
C SER A 224 -20.24 -24.07 14.68
N SER A 225 -19.28 -23.13 14.73
CA SER A 225 -18.24 -23.06 15.77
C SER A 225 -18.16 -21.72 16.51
N SER A 226 -19.26 -20.98 16.62
CA SER A 226 -19.40 -19.76 17.46
C SER A 226 -19.32 -19.97 18.98
N SER A 227 -18.66 -21.03 19.43
CA SER A 227 -18.33 -21.24 20.84
C SER A 227 -16.97 -21.93 20.98
N ASN A 228 -16.03 -21.25 21.64
CA ASN A 228 -14.72 -21.73 22.10
C ASN A 228 -13.53 -21.63 21.13
N VAL A 229 -13.02 -20.40 20.93
CA VAL A 229 -11.56 -20.21 20.89
C VAL A 229 -11.12 -19.78 22.28
N LYS A 230 -10.80 -20.75 23.14
CA LYS A 230 -10.02 -20.48 24.35
C LYS A 230 -8.58 -20.26 23.92
N CYS A 231 -8.10 -19.01 23.97
CA CYS A 231 -6.67 -18.77 24.09
C CYS A 231 -6.21 -19.52 25.35
N GLN A 232 -5.32 -20.49 25.20
CA GLN A 232 -4.66 -21.11 26.34
C GLN A 232 -3.90 -20.01 27.09
N ASN A 233 -4.30 -19.80 28.34
CA ASN A 233 -3.60 -18.97 29.30
C ASN A 233 -2.31 -19.67 29.69
N ASP A 234 -1.17 -19.05 29.40
CA ASP A 234 0.05 -19.34 30.16
C ASP A 234 -0.09 -18.70 31.53
N HIS A 235 -0.39 -19.54 32.53
CA HIS A 235 -0.21 -19.21 33.93
C HIS A 235 1.27 -18.97 34.19
N ASP A 236 1.64 -17.78 34.66
CA ASP A 236 2.51 -17.57 35.83
C ASP A 236 2.91 -16.09 35.98
N ALA A 237 2.06 -15.31 36.66
CA ALA A 237 2.45 -14.19 37.53
C ALA A 237 1.19 -13.53 38.13
N ALA A 238 0.56 -14.19 39.11
CA ALA A 238 -0.35 -13.51 40.02
C ALA A 238 0.42 -13.13 41.28
N ARG A 239 0.52 -11.83 41.57
CA ARG A 239 0.46 -11.29 42.93
C ARG A 239 0.12 -9.80 42.92
N ASP A 240 -1.08 -9.54 43.45
CA ASP A 240 -1.59 -8.33 44.10
C ASP A 240 -1.35 -6.96 43.46
N THR A 241 -2.46 -6.34 43.06
CA THR A 241 -2.88 -5.05 43.64
C THR A 241 -4.33 -4.77 43.24
N THR A 242 -5.20 -4.67 44.24
CA THR A 242 -6.52 -4.05 44.17
C THR A 242 -6.36 -2.54 43.94
N ILE A 243 -7.25 -1.93 43.15
CA ILE A 243 -7.79 -0.57 43.34
C ILE A 243 -8.98 -0.37 42.39
N ASP A 244 -10.01 0.26 42.94
CA ASP A 244 -11.37 0.47 42.46
C ASP A 244 -11.52 1.34 41.20
N ASP A 245 -12.41 0.92 40.30
CA ASP A 245 -13.00 1.77 39.25
C ASP A 245 -14.37 2.30 39.72
N LYS A 246 -14.43 3.61 39.97
CA LYS A 246 -15.67 4.40 39.98
C LYS A 246 -15.51 5.48 38.92
N GLU A 247 -16.33 5.42 37.86
CA GLU A 247 -17.36 6.44 37.58
C GLU A 247 -18.04 6.16 36.24
N SER A 248 -19.34 5.92 36.32
CA SER A 248 -20.31 5.91 35.24
C SER A 248 -21.16 7.20 35.34
N ILE A 249 -22.11 7.38 34.40
CA ILE A 249 -23.30 8.29 34.36
C ILE A 249 -23.20 9.30 33.16
N PRO A 250 -24.29 9.59 32.38
CA PRO A 250 -25.02 8.73 31.44
C PRO A 250 -25.40 9.44 30.10
N MET A 251 -25.78 8.70 29.04
CA MET A 251 -26.53 9.29 27.91
C MET A 251 -28.04 9.29 28.20
N LYS A 252 -28.68 10.45 28.05
CA LYS A 252 -30.14 10.61 28.12
C LYS A 252 -30.80 10.07 26.85
N GLN A 253 -31.85 9.29 27.06
CA GLN A 253 -32.86 8.88 26.09
C GLN A 253 -33.90 9.99 25.94
N GLU A 254 -34.30 10.28 24.71
CA GLU A 254 -35.63 10.81 24.40
C GLU A 254 -36.24 9.91 23.32
N ASN A 255 -37.35 9.28 23.68
CA ASN A 255 -38.29 8.63 22.77
C ASN A 255 -39.26 9.71 22.28
N ASP A 256 -39.62 9.69 21.00
CA ASP A 256 -41.03 9.88 20.67
C ASP A 256 -41.47 9.03 19.47
N ASN A 257 -42.70 8.55 19.60
CA ASN A 257 -43.37 7.51 18.84
C ASN A 257 -43.98 8.02 17.52
N GLY A 258 -44.20 7.10 16.58
CA GLY A 258 -45.24 7.30 15.57
C GLY A 258 -45.29 6.30 14.42
N HIS A 259 -45.86 5.11 14.67
CA HIS A 259 -46.86 4.37 13.84
C HIS A 259 -46.54 4.05 12.35
N ASN A 260 -46.93 2.94 11.72
CA ASN A 260 -47.50 1.64 12.11
C ASN A 260 -47.63 0.79 10.79
N ILE A 261 -47.42 -0.53 10.87
CA ILE A 261 -48.10 -1.63 10.13
C ILE A 261 -47.68 -1.89 8.66
N ILE A 262 -47.18 -3.11 8.35
CA ILE A 262 -47.88 -4.22 7.63
C ILE A 262 -46.94 -5.41 7.35
N SER A 263 -47.37 -6.56 7.89
CA SER A 263 -47.27 -7.96 7.41
C SER A 263 -45.91 -8.67 7.37
N THR A 264 -45.71 -9.44 8.45
CA THR A 264 -45.15 -10.80 8.44
C THR A 264 -45.73 -11.68 7.34
N ALA A 265 -44.86 -12.43 6.65
CA ALA A 265 -45.25 -13.67 5.99
C ALA A 265 -44.16 -14.71 6.25
N ASP A 266 -44.50 -15.67 7.12
CA ASP A 266 -43.76 -16.89 7.38
C ASP A 266 -43.72 -17.77 6.13
N CYS A 267 -42.54 -18.30 5.78
CA CYS A 267 -42.43 -19.50 4.95
C CYS A 267 -41.40 -20.46 5.56
N LYS A 268 -42.00 -21.45 6.21
CA LYS A 268 -41.57 -22.77 6.67
C LYS A 268 -40.26 -23.35 6.10
N ASN A 269 -39.55 -23.98 7.02
CA ASN A 269 -38.47 -24.95 6.81
C ASN A 269 -38.92 -26.10 5.91
N ASP A 270 -38.09 -26.46 4.94
CA ASP A 270 -38.04 -27.81 4.37
C ASP A 270 -36.57 -28.27 4.39
N ASP A 271 -36.29 -29.26 5.25
CA ASP A 271 -35.10 -30.10 5.21
C ASP A 271 -35.28 -31.18 4.13
N ASP A 272 -34.25 -31.35 3.29
CA ASP A 272 -33.60 -32.61 2.89
C ASP A 272 -33.08 -32.57 1.45
N GLY A 273 -31.88 -33.13 1.24
CA GLY A 273 -31.48 -33.67 -0.05
C GLY A 273 -30.19 -33.11 -0.65
N ASN A 274 -29.11 -33.86 -0.46
CA ASN A 274 -27.83 -33.75 -1.13
C ASN A 274 -27.97 -33.75 -2.67
N ALA A 275 -27.90 -32.58 -3.31
CA ALA A 275 -27.82 -32.44 -4.77
C ALA A 275 -26.78 -31.38 -5.14
N LYS A 276 -25.88 -31.73 -6.05
CA LYS A 276 -24.92 -30.79 -6.68
C LYS A 276 -25.71 -29.59 -7.19
N LYS A 277 -25.48 -28.40 -6.63
CA LYS A 277 -26.15 -27.16 -7.05
C LYS A 277 -25.73 -26.82 -8.48
N GLU A 278 -26.56 -27.17 -9.45
CA GLU A 278 -26.53 -26.52 -10.76
C GLU A 278 -26.78 -25.01 -10.58
N PRO A 279 -26.05 -24.15 -11.30
CA PRO A 279 -26.24 -22.71 -11.17
C PRO A 279 -27.67 -22.32 -11.54
N ASN A 280 -28.32 -21.54 -10.67
CA ASN A 280 -29.69 -21.05 -10.86
C ASN A 280 -29.81 -20.28 -12.19
N GLN A 281 -30.89 -20.47 -12.95
CA GLN A 281 -31.11 -19.88 -14.28
C GLN A 281 -30.95 -18.34 -14.30
N SER A 282 -31.31 -17.68 -13.19
CA SER A 282 -31.13 -16.23 -13.01
C SER A 282 -29.66 -15.81 -12.94
N SER A 283 -28.80 -16.61 -12.31
CA SER A 283 -27.35 -16.37 -12.24
C SER A 283 -26.69 -16.57 -13.60
N ILE A 284 -27.10 -17.59 -14.37
CA ILE A 284 -26.63 -17.83 -15.73
C ILE A 284 -27.01 -16.66 -16.64
N ASN A 285 -28.27 -16.20 -16.54
CA ASN A 285 -28.73 -15.05 -17.33
C ASN A 285 -27.95 -13.76 -17.00
N ASN A 286 -27.61 -13.52 -15.72
CA ASN A 286 -26.80 -12.37 -15.34
C ASN A 286 -25.36 -12.44 -15.88
N ILE A 287 -24.72 -13.62 -15.81
CA ILE A 287 -23.37 -13.83 -16.38
C ILE A 287 -23.36 -13.53 -17.88
N ASN A 288 -24.35 -14.06 -18.61
CA ASN A 288 -24.48 -13.84 -20.06
C ASN A 288 -24.65 -12.35 -20.41
N ILE A 289 -25.37 -11.58 -19.58
CA ILE A 289 -25.53 -10.13 -19.77
C ILE A 289 -24.20 -9.42 -19.53
N VAL A 290 -23.49 -9.74 -18.45
CA VAL A 290 -22.20 -9.14 -18.10
C VAL A 290 -21.18 -9.36 -19.22
N GLU A 291 -21.07 -10.59 -19.73
CA GLU A 291 -20.18 -10.94 -20.83
C GLU A 291 -20.57 -10.20 -22.12
N ALA A 292 -21.87 -10.18 -22.47
CA ALA A 292 -22.34 -9.45 -23.64
C ALA A 292 -22.06 -7.94 -23.57
N VAL A 293 -22.15 -7.33 -22.38
CA VAL A 293 -21.77 -5.93 -22.16
C VAL A 293 -20.27 -5.74 -22.36
N ILE A 294 -19.44 -6.58 -21.73
CA ILE A 294 -17.99 -6.49 -21.86
C ILE A 294 -17.55 -6.64 -23.33
N ASP A 295 -18.09 -7.63 -24.04
CA ASP A 295 -17.75 -7.89 -25.43
C ASP A 295 -18.15 -6.74 -26.35
N LYS A 296 -19.32 -6.13 -26.11
CA LYS A 296 -19.81 -5.00 -26.90
C LYS A 296 -18.94 -3.74 -26.74
N TYR A 297 -18.42 -3.50 -25.54
CA TYR A 297 -17.71 -2.26 -25.19
C TYR A 297 -16.18 -2.43 -25.13
N SER A 298 -15.66 -3.64 -25.26
CA SER A 298 -14.21 -3.87 -25.38
C SER A 298 -13.73 -3.46 -26.77
N LYS A 299 -12.91 -2.40 -26.84
CA LYS A 299 -12.35 -1.86 -28.09
C LYS A 299 -10.86 -1.65 -27.93
N ASN A 300 -10.09 -1.97 -28.97
CA ASN A 300 -8.63 -1.74 -28.99
C ASN A 300 -7.89 -2.34 -27.76
N GLY A 301 -8.40 -3.44 -27.21
CA GLY A 301 -7.79 -4.15 -26.08
C GLY A 301 -8.14 -3.63 -24.69
N TYR A 302 -8.98 -2.60 -24.54
CA TYR A 302 -9.46 -2.08 -23.26
C TYR A 302 -11.00 -1.93 -23.24
N LEU A 303 -11.61 -1.80 -22.06
CA LEU A 303 -13.06 -1.58 -21.92
C LEU A 303 -13.37 -0.09 -21.98
N ASP A 304 -14.23 0.32 -22.89
CA ASP A 304 -14.65 1.70 -23.08
C ASP A 304 -16.19 1.79 -22.96
N ILE A 305 -16.66 2.11 -21.77
CA ILE A 305 -18.05 1.93 -21.34
C ILE A 305 -18.63 3.23 -20.77
N ASP A 306 -19.93 3.45 -20.95
CA ASP A 306 -20.63 4.56 -20.32
C ASP A 306 -20.85 4.31 -18.81
N GLY A 307 -20.73 5.36 -18.00
CA GLY A 307 -20.89 5.31 -16.55
C GLY A 307 -22.23 4.75 -16.07
N ILE A 308 -23.30 4.82 -16.87
CA ILE A 308 -24.58 4.21 -16.49
C ILE A 308 -24.58 2.67 -16.62
N LEU A 309 -23.63 2.10 -17.38
CA LEU A 309 -23.57 0.67 -17.69
C LEU A 309 -22.52 -0.07 -16.86
N ILE A 310 -21.64 0.63 -16.14
CA ILE A 310 -20.63 0.00 -15.29
C ILE A 310 -21.27 -0.44 -13.97
N THR A 311 -21.57 -1.73 -13.88
CA THR A 311 -21.97 -2.37 -12.63
C THR A 311 -20.76 -2.99 -11.94
N LEU A 312 -20.89 -3.28 -10.65
CA LEU A 312 -19.87 -4.03 -9.92
C LEU A 312 -19.51 -5.36 -10.58
N ASP A 313 -20.51 -6.10 -11.08
CA ASP A 313 -20.28 -7.41 -11.73
C ASP A 313 -19.51 -7.25 -13.04
N VAL A 314 -19.82 -6.23 -13.85
CA VAL A 314 -19.07 -5.88 -15.06
C VAL A 314 -17.64 -5.50 -14.72
N PHE A 315 -17.46 -4.63 -13.72
CA PHE A 315 -16.13 -4.22 -13.26
C PHE A 315 -15.32 -5.44 -12.82
N GLN A 316 -15.84 -6.27 -11.93
CA GLN A 316 -15.13 -7.45 -11.40
C GLN A 316 -14.77 -8.45 -12.49
N GLN A 317 -15.68 -8.74 -13.41
CA GLN A 317 -15.43 -9.68 -14.49
C GLN A 317 -14.36 -9.17 -15.46
N TYR A 318 -14.35 -7.86 -15.73
CA TYR A 318 -13.35 -7.24 -16.59
C TYR A 318 -11.99 -7.04 -15.89
N TRP A 319 -12.00 -6.53 -14.66
CA TRP A 319 -10.81 -6.12 -13.91
C TRP A 319 -9.86 -7.28 -13.61
N LYS A 320 -10.38 -8.50 -13.44
CA LYS A 320 -9.59 -9.74 -13.30
C LYS A 320 -8.65 -10.02 -14.48
N GLN A 321 -8.95 -9.45 -15.66
CA GLN A 321 -8.07 -9.58 -16.82
C GLN A 321 -6.82 -8.71 -16.71
N GLY A 322 -6.78 -7.77 -15.75
CA GLY A 322 -5.64 -6.90 -15.51
C GLY A 322 -5.40 -5.90 -16.64
N LYS A 323 -6.47 -5.45 -17.31
CA LYS A 323 -6.48 -4.49 -18.43
C LYS A 323 -7.10 -3.16 -18.00
N PRO A 324 -6.71 -2.03 -18.62
CA PRO A 324 -7.29 -0.72 -18.29
C PRO A 324 -8.74 -0.61 -18.75
N MET A 325 -9.45 0.36 -18.18
CA MET A 325 -10.85 0.66 -18.51
C MET A 325 -11.07 2.17 -18.53
N GLN A 326 -11.78 2.67 -19.53
CA GLN A 326 -12.34 4.02 -19.56
C GLN A 326 -13.84 3.94 -19.24
N VAL A 327 -14.27 4.67 -18.21
CA VAL A 327 -15.67 4.90 -17.87
C VAL A 327 -16.02 6.32 -18.27
N ARG A 328 -16.82 6.46 -19.32
CA ARG A 328 -17.27 7.76 -19.83
C ARG A 328 -18.33 8.36 -18.93
N ASN A 329 -18.40 9.69 -18.88
CA ASN A 329 -19.46 10.41 -18.15
C ASN A 329 -19.52 10.06 -16.64
N ALA A 330 -18.39 9.72 -16.03
CA ALA A 330 -18.29 9.41 -14.60
C ALA A 330 -18.60 10.64 -13.72
N MET A 331 -18.02 11.80 -14.05
CA MET A 331 -18.29 13.05 -13.35
C MET A 331 -19.31 13.90 -14.11
N MET A 332 -20.46 14.13 -13.48
CA MET A 332 -21.53 14.98 -14.04
C MET A 332 -21.10 16.44 -14.21
N SER A 333 -21.63 17.11 -15.23
CA SER A 333 -21.27 18.49 -15.59
C SER A 333 -21.46 19.51 -14.46
N ASN A 334 -22.46 19.33 -13.60
CA ASN A 334 -22.66 20.19 -12.42
C ASN A 334 -21.51 20.05 -11.42
N SER A 335 -21.01 18.83 -11.20
CA SER A 335 -19.85 18.57 -10.34
C SER A 335 -18.57 19.15 -10.94
N GLN A 336 -18.42 19.17 -12.26
CA GLN A 336 -17.25 19.75 -12.93
C GLN A 336 -17.10 21.27 -12.74
N ARG A 337 -18.18 22.00 -12.41
CA ARG A 337 -18.14 23.47 -12.25
C ARG A 337 -17.18 23.93 -11.15
N SER A 338 -17.07 23.19 -10.06
CA SER A 338 -16.12 23.49 -8.97
C SER A 338 -14.66 23.32 -9.38
N TRP A 339 -14.40 22.57 -10.45
CA TRP A 339 -13.06 22.29 -11.01
C TRP A 339 -12.68 23.21 -12.17
N SER A 340 -13.50 24.23 -12.46
CA SER A 340 -13.20 25.17 -13.54
C SER A 340 -12.10 26.18 -13.14
N PRO A 341 -11.33 26.72 -14.11
CA PRO A 341 -10.35 27.78 -13.87
C PRO A 341 -10.94 28.97 -13.12
N ARG A 342 -12.18 29.36 -13.44
CA ARG A 342 -12.90 30.44 -12.74
C ARG A 342 -13.12 30.14 -11.26
N SER A 343 -13.47 28.90 -10.93
CA SER A 343 -13.63 28.46 -9.53
C SER A 343 -12.30 28.44 -8.79
N PHE A 344 -11.22 27.97 -9.43
CA PHE A 344 -9.88 27.99 -8.85
C PHE A 344 -9.38 29.41 -8.58
N ILE A 345 -9.53 30.34 -9.55
CA ILE A 345 -9.19 31.76 -9.37
C ILE A 345 -9.97 32.34 -8.18
N LYS A 346 -11.29 32.11 -8.15
CA LYS A 346 -12.15 32.69 -7.10
C LYS A 346 -11.80 32.19 -5.70
N LYS A 347 -11.49 30.90 -5.53
CA LYS A 347 -11.29 30.27 -4.22
C LYS A 347 -9.84 30.30 -3.75
N TYR A 348 -8.89 30.15 -4.67
CA TYR A 348 -7.49 29.89 -4.35
C TYR A 348 -6.53 30.84 -5.08
N GLY A 349 -7.03 31.86 -5.77
CA GLY A 349 -6.24 32.74 -6.63
C GLY A 349 -5.07 33.44 -5.93
N GLU A 350 -5.19 33.73 -4.63
CA GLU A 350 -4.13 34.35 -3.82
C GLU A 350 -3.02 33.37 -3.39
N GLN A 351 -3.24 32.05 -3.52
CA GLN A 351 -2.23 31.06 -3.18
C GLN A 351 -1.07 31.09 -4.18
N ILE A 352 0.11 30.70 -3.69
CA ILE A 352 1.30 30.46 -4.50
C ILE A 352 1.51 28.95 -4.61
N ALA A 353 1.77 28.47 -5.82
CA ALA A 353 2.09 27.07 -6.09
C ALA A 353 3.40 26.97 -6.89
N GLU A 354 4.16 25.89 -6.65
CA GLU A 354 5.34 25.56 -7.47
C GLU A 354 4.84 25.03 -8.83
N VAL A 355 5.26 25.66 -9.91
CA VAL A 355 5.02 25.21 -11.28
C VAL A 355 6.30 24.71 -11.94
N ILE A 356 6.15 23.74 -12.83
CA ILE A 356 7.25 23.14 -13.59
C ILE A 356 6.97 23.34 -15.08
N ASP A 357 7.95 23.86 -15.82
CA ASP A 357 7.91 23.77 -17.29
C ASP A 357 8.21 22.32 -17.71
N CYS A 358 7.26 21.68 -18.37
CA CYS A 358 7.41 20.28 -18.77
C CYS A 358 8.48 20.07 -19.85
N HIS A 359 8.90 21.10 -20.60
CA HIS A 359 9.98 20.98 -21.59
C HIS A 359 11.36 20.97 -20.92
N THR A 360 11.60 21.96 -20.05
CA THR A 360 12.93 22.21 -19.48
C THR A 360 13.12 21.56 -18.11
N GLY A 361 12.03 21.26 -17.40
CA GLY A 361 12.04 20.83 -16.02
C GLY A 361 12.32 21.95 -15.01
N GLU A 362 12.44 23.20 -15.47
CA GLU A 362 12.65 24.37 -14.62
C GLU A 362 11.44 24.62 -13.72
N ARG A 363 11.71 25.14 -12.52
CA ARG A 363 10.70 25.34 -11.47
C ARG A 363 10.66 26.79 -11.05
N GLN A 364 9.46 27.27 -10.78
CA GLN A 364 9.24 28.60 -10.23
C GLN A 364 7.97 28.63 -9.38
N ASP A 365 7.91 29.57 -8.47
CA ASP A 365 6.69 29.89 -7.74
C ASP A 365 5.78 30.77 -8.59
N MET A 366 4.50 30.43 -8.64
CA MET A 366 3.51 31.16 -9.43
C MET A 366 2.22 31.31 -8.65
N GLN A 367 1.61 32.49 -8.73
CA GLN A 367 0.28 32.71 -8.20
C GLN A 367 -0.74 31.85 -8.96
N VAL A 368 -1.62 31.15 -8.22
CA VAL A 368 -2.65 30.27 -8.78
C VAL A 368 -3.53 31.02 -9.77
N GLU A 369 -3.90 32.28 -9.47
CA GLU A 369 -4.65 33.11 -10.40
C GLU A 369 -3.92 33.36 -11.72
N THR A 370 -2.63 33.70 -11.67
CA THR A 370 -1.79 33.93 -12.85
C THR A 370 -1.73 32.69 -13.73
N PHE A 371 -1.56 31.51 -13.12
CA PHE A 371 -1.59 30.24 -13.83
C PHE A 371 -2.95 30.00 -14.50
N PHE A 372 -4.06 30.16 -13.77
CA PHE A 372 -5.39 29.84 -14.29
C PHE A 372 -5.94 30.87 -15.28
N ARG A 373 -5.46 32.12 -15.27
CA ARG A 373 -5.80 33.14 -16.29
C ARG A 373 -5.32 32.76 -17.70
N GLY A 374 -4.18 32.06 -17.79
CA GLY A 374 -3.64 31.51 -19.05
C GLY A 374 -4.07 30.07 -19.36
N PHE A 375 -4.93 29.47 -18.53
CA PHE A 375 -5.28 28.05 -18.66
C PHE A 375 -6.04 27.77 -19.96
N ASP A 376 -7.09 28.54 -20.21
CA ASP A 376 -7.97 28.40 -21.38
C ASP A 376 -7.56 29.34 -22.53
N ASP A 377 -6.63 30.25 -22.28
CA ASP A 377 -6.22 31.29 -23.23
C ASP A 377 -4.68 31.31 -23.34
N PRO A 378 -4.11 30.68 -24.38
CA PRO A 378 -2.66 30.63 -24.59
C PRO A 378 -1.99 32.01 -24.62
N MET A 379 -2.67 33.05 -25.10
CA MET A 379 -2.12 34.42 -25.18
C MET A 379 -1.99 35.08 -23.79
N LYS A 380 -2.71 34.56 -22.79
CA LYS A 380 -2.63 35.01 -21.40
C LYS A 380 -1.69 34.15 -20.55
N ARG A 381 -1.01 33.17 -21.14
CA ARG A 381 -0.04 32.35 -20.41
C ARG A 381 1.14 33.19 -19.96
N PRO A 382 1.68 32.94 -18.76
CA PRO A 382 2.90 33.58 -18.32
C PRO A 382 4.05 33.30 -19.30
N ASN A 383 4.86 34.32 -19.57
CA ASN A 383 5.99 34.24 -20.50
C ASN A 383 5.60 33.86 -21.94
N TYR A 384 4.38 34.22 -22.38
CA TYR A 384 3.99 34.12 -23.78
C TYR A 384 4.85 35.04 -24.66
N ASP A 385 5.45 34.46 -25.71
CA ASP A 385 6.20 35.19 -26.72
C ASP A 385 5.28 35.48 -27.92
N PRO A 386 4.91 36.76 -28.17
CA PRO A 386 4.03 37.12 -29.27
C PRO A 386 4.69 37.00 -30.65
N VAL A 387 6.02 36.88 -30.73
CA VAL A 387 6.77 36.74 -31.99
C VAL A 387 6.74 35.30 -32.47
N THR A 388 7.03 34.35 -31.59
CA THR A 388 6.99 32.92 -31.91
C THR A 388 5.60 32.32 -31.77
N GLY A 389 4.71 32.98 -31.01
CA GLY A 389 3.40 32.46 -30.64
C GLY A 389 3.46 31.34 -29.59
N THR A 390 4.58 31.18 -28.90
CA THR A 390 4.81 30.08 -27.95
C THR A 390 4.75 30.54 -26.50
N SER A 391 4.48 29.59 -25.60
CA SER A 391 4.50 29.79 -24.15
C SER A 391 5.08 28.55 -23.49
N PRO A 392 5.78 28.67 -22.36
CA PRO A 392 6.14 27.51 -21.54
C PRO A 392 4.93 26.63 -21.20
N MET A 393 5.14 25.32 -21.16
CA MET A 393 4.08 24.36 -20.85
C MET A 393 4.14 24.01 -19.37
N TYR A 394 3.48 24.84 -18.56
CA TYR A 394 3.49 24.69 -17.11
C TYR A 394 2.52 23.60 -16.62
N LYS A 395 2.98 22.87 -15.61
CA LYS A 395 2.15 22.08 -14.69
C LYS A 395 2.33 22.56 -13.26
N ILE A 396 1.26 22.49 -12.47
CA ILE A 396 1.34 22.68 -11.03
C ILE A 396 1.85 21.38 -10.42
N LYS A 397 2.85 21.47 -9.54
CA LYS A 397 3.45 20.32 -8.89
C LYS A 397 2.92 20.16 -7.47
N ASP A 398 2.48 18.95 -7.14
CA ASP A 398 2.04 18.53 -5.81
C ASP A 398 1.17 19.61 -5.15
N TRP A 399 -0.05 19.84 -5.65
CA TRP A 399 -0.97 20.82 -5.05
C TRP A 399 -2.23 20.10 -4.56
N PRO A 400 -2.38 19.92 -3.24
CA PRO A 400 -1.60 20.52 -2.15
C PRO A 400 -0.27 19.75 -1.90
N PRO A 401 0.81 20.42 -1.43
CA PRO A 401 2.17 19.85 -1.45
C PRO A 401 2.40 18.69 -0.48
N LYS A 402 1.80 18.72 0.71
CA LYS A 402 1.92 17.65 1.74
C LYS A 402 0.74 17.56 2.70
N ASP A 403 -0.22 18.48 2.57
CA ASP A 403 -1.37 18.52 3.44
C ASP A 403 -2.46 17.59 2.90
N ASP A 404 -3.26 17.07 3.80
CA ASP A 404 -4.41 16.23 3.52
C ASP A 404 -5.36 16.92 2.51
N PHE A 405 -5.63 16.27 1.38
CA PHE A 405 -6.44 16.82 0.29
C PHE A 405 -7.82 17.25 0.78
N GLU A 406 -8.45 16.47 1.67
CA GLU A 406 -9.76 16.78 2.23
C GLU A 406 -9.71 18.04 3.10
N LYS A 407 -8.62 18.24 3.85
CA LYS A 407 -8.45 19.44 4.69
C LYS A 407 -8.20 20.69 3.85
N CYS A 408 -7.40 20.58 2.80
CA CYS A 408 -7.09 21.72 1.92
C CYS A 408 -8.26 22.07 0.99
N PHE A 409 -8.94 21.07 0.46
CA PHE A 409 -9.92 21.22 -0.61
C PHE A 409 -11.21 20.41 -0.35
N PRO A 410 -11.94 20.67 0.75
CA PRO A 410 -13.08 19.83 1.16
C PRO A 410 -14.18 19.72 0.10
N ASP A 411 -14.52 20.83 -0.58
CA ASP A 411 -15.52 20.82 -1.65
C ASP A 411 -15.08 20.00 -2.86
N LEU A 412 -13.79 20.06 -3.22
CA LEU A 412 -13.23 19.28 -4.32
C LEU A 412 -13.14 17.81 -3.92
N HIS A 413 -12.72 17.51 -2.70
CA HIS A 413 -12.70 16.16 -2.15
C HIS A 413 -14.08 15.51 -2.26
N HIS A 414 -15.12 16.15 -1.70
CA HIS A 414 -16.49 15.66 -1.76
C HIS A 414 -16.96 15.48 -3.22
N SER A 415 -16.72 16.47 -4.08
CA SER A 415 -17.09 16.38 -5.50
C SER A 415 -16.41 15.22 -6.22
N PHE A 416 -15.14 14.95 -5.93
CA PHE A 416 -14.39 13.86 -6.55
C PHE A 416 -14.86 12.50 -6.05
N MET A 417 -14.96 12.32 -4.73
CA MET A 417 -15.36 11.06 -4.12
C MET A 417 -16.76 10.63 -4.57
N GLU A 418 -17.68 11.59 -4.74
CA GLU A 418 -19.02 11.30 -5.25
C GLU A 418 -19.04 10.89 -6.73
N SER A 419 -18.02 11.26 -7.50
CA SER A 419 -17.94 10.99 -8.95
C SER A 419 -17.22 9.68 -9.30
N LEU A 420 -16.74 8.94 -8.30
CA LEU A 420 -16.05 7.66 -8.52
C LEU A 420 -17.04 6.59 -9.01
N PRO A 421 -16.82 5.96 -10.18
CA PRO A 421 -17.78 5.00 -10.75
C PRO A 421 -17.99 3.73 -9.92
N VAL A 422 -16.90 3.16 -9.39
CA VAL A 422 -16.95 1.88 -8.65
C VAL A 422 -16.44 2.11 -7.24
N LYS A 423 -17.29 2.73 -6.41
CA LYS A 423 -16.96 3.17 -5.05
C LYS A 423 -16.52 2.01 -4.16
N GLU A 424 -17.01 0.80 -4.43
CA GLU A 424 -16.68 -0.45 -3.74
C GLU A 424 -15.19 -0.79 -3.77
N TYR A 425 -14.48 -0.32 -4.79
CA TYR A 425 -13.03 -0.47 -4.97
C TYR A 425 -12.26 0.82 -4.75
N SER A 426 -12.84 1.96 -5.14
CA SER A 426 -12.09 3.21 -5.32
C SER A 426 -12.32 4.26 -4.23
N THR A 427 -12.95 3.89 -3.11
CA THR A 427 -13.11 4.77 -1.92
C THR A 427 -12.42 4.18 -0.69
N PRO A 428 -12.17 5.00 0.36
CA PRO A 428 -11.68 4.49 1.63
C PRO A 428 -12.59 3.42 2.26
N GLU A 429 -13.90 3.60 2.15
CA GLU A 429 -14.95 2.74 2.69
C GLU A 429 -15.25 1.51 1.81
N GLY A 430 -14.65 1.46 0.61
CA GLY A 430 -14.84 0.39 -0.35
C GLY A 430 -14.49 -0.99 0.22
N TYR A 431 -15.46 -1.90 0.22
CA TYR A 431 -15.28 -3.25 0.78
C TYR A 431 -14.36 -4.16 -0.06
N PHE A 432 -13.99 -3.76 -1.27
CA PHE A 432 -12.93 -4.41 -2.03
C PHE A 432 -11.65 -3.57 -2.12
N ASN A 433 -11.63 -2.36 -1.56
CA ASN A 433 -10.38 -1.64 -1.31
C ASN A 433 -9.70 -2.21 -0.07
N ILE A 434 -8.64 -3.00 -0.28
CA ILE A 434 -8.01 -3.69 0.85
C ILE A 434 -7.05 -2.79 1.64
N CYS A 435 -6.63 -1.63 1.12
CA CYS A 435 -5.67 -0.75 1.78
C CYS A 435 -6.09 -0.28 3.17
N ASN A 436 -7.39 -0.09 3.41
CA ASN A 436 -7.90 0.45 4.67
C ASN A 436 -8.13 -0.61 5.76
N ARG A 437 -7.69 -1.85 5.52
CA ARG A 437 -7.77 -2.94 6.52
C ARG A 437 -6.65 -2.88 7.55
N VAL A 438 -5.54 -2.21 7.24
CA VAL A 438 -4.43 -2.07 8.17
C VAL A 438 -4.85 -1.16 9.34
N PRO A 439 -4.59 -1.56 10.61
CA PRO A 439 -4.90 -0.73 11.75
C PRO A 439 -4.27 0.66 11.74
N LYS A 440 -5.00 1.70 12.20
CA LYS A 440 -4.47 3.08 12.29
C LYS A 440 -3.15 3.12 13.09
N SER A 441 -3.10 2.37 14.19
CA SER A 441 -1.90 2.19 15.02
C SER A 441 -0.83 1.29 14.40
N GLN A 442 -1.04 0.76 13.20
CA GLN A 442 -0.03 0.11 12.35
C GLN A 442 0.32 0.99 11.15
N LEU A 443 -0.13 2.25 11.15
CA LEU A 443 0.19 3.29 10.18
C LEU A 443 -0.13 2.82 8.74
N PRO A 444 -1.42 2.72 8.35
CA PRO A 444 -1.82 2.26 7.03
C PRO A 444 -1.21 3.14 5.93
N PRO A 445 -1.10 2.63 4.69
CA PRO A 445 -0.73 3.45 3.55
C PRO A 445 -1.63 4.68 3.44
N ASP A 446 -1.02 5.84 3.22
CA ASP A 446 -1.74 7.09 2.99
C ASP A 446 -2.07 7.20 1.49
N LEU A 447 -3.22 6.63 1.11
CA LEU A 447 -3.76 6.71 -0.24
C LEU A 447 -4.87 7.76 -0.25
N GLY A 448 -4.51 9.00 -0.57
CA GLY A 448 -5.44 10.11 -0.71
C GLY A 448 -5.56 10.57 -2.18
N PRO A 449 -6.61 11.35 -2.51
CA PRO A 449 -6.72 11.94 -3.84
C PRO A 449 -5.53 12.85 -4.16
N LYS A 450 -5.06 12.79 -5.41
CA LYS A 450 -4.00 13.65 -5.94
C LYS A 450 -4.49 14.39 -7.17
N MET A 451 -4.23 15.68 -7.21
CA MET A 451 -4.64 16.54 -8.32
C MET A 451 -3.47 16.82 -9.27
N PHE A 452 -3.76 16.76 -10.57
CA PHE A 452 -2.81 16.97 -11.66
C PHE A 452 -3.35 18.06 -12.56
N ILE A 453 -2.65 19.19 -12.62
CA ILE A 453 -3.07 20.38 -13.37
C ILE A 453 -1.94 20.78 -14.32
N ALA A 454 -2.22 20.83 -15.61
CA ALA A 454 -1.24 21.24 -16.60
C ALA A 454 -1.89 21.87 -17.82
N TYR A 455 -1.14 22.75 -18.50
CA TYR A 455 -1.50 23.25 -19.81
C TYR A 455 -1.50 22.14 -20.88
N GLY A 456 -2.15 22.42 -22.01
CA GLY A 456 -2.10 21.58 -23.20
C GLY A 456 -0.77 21.69 -23.95
N SER A 457 -0.36 20.57 -24.55
CA SER A 457 0.79 20.41 -25.44
C SER A 457 0.34 20.34 -26.91
N GLU A 458 1.27 20.58 -27.82
CA GLU A 458 1.11 20.22 -29.22
C GLU A 458 0.88 18.71 -29.41
N LYS A 459 0.24 18.35 -30.51
CA LYS A 459 -0.01 16.95 -30.90
C LYS A 459 1.12 16.45 -31.80
N GLY A 460 1.43 15.16 -31.70
CA GLY A 460 2.42 14.52 -32.58
C GLY A 460 3.77 14.32 -31.91
N ASP A 461 4.84 14.36 -32.71
CA ASP A 461 6.22 14.06 -32.27
C ASP A 461 6.86 15.17 -31.42
N ASP A 462 6.40 16.42 -31.62
CA ASP A 462 6.82 17.59 -30.84
C ASP A 462 6.03 17.73 -29.52
N GLY A 463 5.05 16.84 -29.29
CA GLY A 463 4.24 16.84 -28.08
C GLY A 463 5.02 16.41 -26.84
N VAL A 464 4.89 17.16 -25.75
CA VAL A 464 5.51 16.86 -24.47
C VAL A 464 4.52 16.19 -23.52
N GLY A 465 4.98 15.12 -22.87
CA GLY A 465 4.24 14.44 -21.82
C GLY A 465 4.09 15.33 -20.59
N THR A 466 2.86 15.60 -20.18
CA THR A 466 2.58 16.21 -18.86
C THR A 466 2.93 15.26 -17.73
N THR A 467 2.78 13.96 -18.00
CA THR A 467 3.18 12.85 -17.13
C THR A 467 4.05 11.89 -17.93
N ASN A 468 5.33 11.80 -17.56
CA ASN A 468 6.27 10.86 -18.17
C ASN A 468 5.90 9.41 -17.85
N LEU A 469 6.49 8.48 -18.60
CA LEU A 469 6.29 7.06 -18.40
C LEU A 469 6.73 6.64 -16.99
N HIS A 470 5.81 6.06 -16.24
CA HIS A 470 6.04 5.54 -14.90
C HIS A 470 5.11 4.35 -14.63
N CYS A 471 5.26 3.73 -13.46
CA CYS A 471 4.48 2.56 -13.06
C CYS A 471 4.16 2.66 -11.57
N ASP A 472 2.89 2.47 -11.23
CA ASP A 472 2.40 2.50 -9.85
C ASP A 472 2.32 1.10 -9.25
N MET A 473 2.51 1.03 -7.93
CA MET A 473 2.40 -0.20 -7.15
C MET A 473 0.95 -0.58 -6.82
N ALA A 474 0.05 0.40 -6.87
CA ALA A 474 -1.36 0.27 -6.56
C ALA A 474 -2.19 0.35 -7.84
N ASP A 475 -3.45 -0.07 -7.77
CA ASP A 475 -4.43 0.28 -8.78
C ASP A 475 -4.76 1.77 -8.65
N ALA A 476 -5.18 2.39 -9.75
CA ALA A 476 -5.55 3.80 -9.75
C ALA A 476 -6.81 4.05 -10.57
N VAL A 477 -7.55 5.07 -10.19
CA VAL A 477 -8.58 5.70 -11.01
C VAL A 477 -8.24 7.17 -11.19
N ASN A 478 -8.30 7.68 -12.41
CA ASN A 478 -8.06 9.07 -12.76
C ASN A 478 -9.30 9.66 -13.43
N ILE A 479 -9.89 10.70 -12.85
CA ILE A 479 -11.02 11.43 -13.43
C ILE A 479 -10.53 12.73 -14.04
N MET A 480 -10.94 13.00 -15.28
CA MET A 480 -10.80 14.31 -15.90
C MET A 480 -11.86 15.27 -15.34
N CYS A 481 -11.53 15.98 -14.28
CA CYS A 481 -12.47 16.88 -13.58
C CYS A 481 -12.78 18.15 -14.39
N TYR A 482 -11.83 18.61 -15.20
CA TYR A 482 -12.01 19.70 -16.16
C TYR A 482 -11.03 19.54 -17.32
N ALA A 483 -11.50 19.82 -18.54
CA ALA A 483 -10.64 20.04 -19.69
C ALA A 483 -11.20 21.20 -20.50
N TYR A 484 -10.32 21.99 -21.12
CA TYR A 484 -10.76 23.01 -22.07
C TYR A 484 -11.43 22.32 -23.26
N ALA A 485 -12.71 22.63 -23.48
CA ALA A 485 -13.52 21.97 -24.49
C ALA A 485 -13.21 22.55 -25.88
N THR A 486 -12.79 21.68 -26.79
CA THR A 486 -12.87 21.92 -28.23
C THR A 486 -13.73 20.84 -28.85
N ASN A 487 -14.49 21.17 -29.89
CA ASN A 487 -15.42 20.23 -30.54
C ASN A 487 -14.70 19.14 -31.36
N GLU A 488 -13.36 19.12 -31.36
CA GLU A 488 -12.58 18.41 -32.37
C GLU A 488 -11.63 17.35 -31.76
N ASP A 489 -11.30 17.40 -30.46
CA ASP A 489 -10.25 16.55 -29.86
C ASP A 489 -10.48 16.12 -28.40
N ALA A 490 -9.72 15.09 -28.01
CA ALA A 490 -9.64 14.64 -26.62
C ALA A 490 -8.95 15.66 -25.70
N GLY A 491 -9.34 15.73 -24.43
CA GLY A 491 -8.64 16.56 -23.44
C GLY A 491 -7.21 16.09 -23.17
N ALA A 492 -7.03 14.78 -22.97
CA ALA A 492 -5.72 14.16 -22.82
C ALA A 492 -5.67 12.76 -23.45
N VAL A 493 -4.45 12.33 -23.78
CA VAL A 493 -4.19 11.00 -24.33
C VAL A 493 -3.26 10.24 -23.40
N TRP A 494 -3.65 9.01 -23.12
CA TRP A 494 -2.90 8.07 -22.30
C TRP A 494 -2.33 6.99 -23.19
N ASP A 495 -1.11 6.57 -22.88
CA ASP A 495 -0.56 5.30 -23.34
C ASP A 495 -0.34 4.44 -22.11
N ILE A 496 -1.06 3.31 -22.02
CA ILE A 496 -0.94 2.35 -20.93
C ILE A 496 -0.40 1.04 -21.50
N TYR A 497 0.68 0.53 -20.93
CA TYR A 497 1.31 -0.70 -21.38
C TYR A 497 0.89 -1.89 -20.50
N PRO A 498 0.75 -3.10 -21.08
CA PRO A 498 0.52 -4.31 -20.31
C PRO A 498 1.61 -4.52 -19.25
N TYR A 499 1.24 -5.06 -18.09
CA TYR A 499 2.19 -5.37 -17.02
C TYR A 499 3.34 -6.26 -17.51
N GLU A 500 3.04 -7.19 -18.40
CA GLU A 500 4.00 -8.14 -18.98
C GLU A 500 5.06 -7.46 -19.86
N ALA A 501 4.84 -6.22 -20.29
CA ALA A 501 5.78 -5.43 -21.08
C ALA A 501 6.84 -4.70 -20.23
N LEU A 502 6.69 -4.69 -18.90
CA LEU A 502 7.56 -3.93 -18.01
C LEU A 502 9.06 -4.28 -18.15
N PRO A 503 9.48 -5.56 -18.32
CA PRO A 503 10.88 -5.91 -18.58
C PRO A 503 11.41 -5.30 -19.89
N GLN A 504 10.64 -5.39 -20.98
CA GLN A 504 11.00 -4.88 -22.30
C GLN A 504 11.05 -3.35 -22.29
N LEU A 505 10.12 -2.69 -21.60
CA LEU A 505 10.16 -1.24 -21.41
C LEU A 505 11.43 -0.82 -20.66
N ARG A 506 11.82 -1.53 -19.59
CA ARG A 506 13.08 -1.23 -18.89
C ARG A 506 14.30 -1.38 -19.79
N GLU A 507 14.35 -2.44 -20.59
CA GLU A 507 15.41 -2.65 -21.57
C GLU A 507 15.47 -1.51 -22.60
N PHE A 508 14.32 -1.19 -23.20
CA PHE A 508 14.21 -0.12 -24.18
C PHE A 508 14.63 1.24 -23.60
N LEU A 509 14.11 1.62 -22.44
CA LEU A 509 14.46 2.88 -21.78
C LEU A 509 15.94 2.94 -21.40
N THR A 510 16.56 1.81 -21.05
CA THR A 510 18.01 1.72 -20.80
C THR A 510 18.79 1.97 -22.08
N LYS A 511 18.35 1.39 -23.20
CA LYS A 511 18.95 1.61 -24.52
C LYS A 511 18.86 3.08 -24.93
N ILE A 512 17.69 3.71 -24.80
CA ILE A 512 17.52 5.14 -25.11
C ILE A 512 18.36 6.03 -24.18
N ALA A 513 18.47 5.67 -22.88
CA ALA A 513 19.33 6.41 -21.97
C ALA A 513 20.81 6.33 -22.37
N ALA A 514 21.28 5.16 -22.79
CA ALA A 514 22.64 4.99 -23.31
C ALA A 514 22.88 5.79 -24.60
N GLU A 515 21.93 5.76 -25.55
CA GLU A 515 21.97 6.56 -26.79
C GLU A 515 22.02 8.07 -26.52
N ARG A 516 21.42 8.53 -25.40
CA ARG A 516 21.41 9.93 -24.96
C ARG A 516 22.47 10.26 -23.92
N GLU A 517 23.41 9.35 -23.66
CA GLU A 517 24.48 9.50 -22.66
C GLU A 517 23.95 9.90 -21.26
N ARG A 518 22.74 9.46 -20.91
CA ARG A 518 22.07 9.79 -19.63
C ARG A 518 22.33 8.69 -18.61
N PRO A 519 22.92 9.00 -17.43
CA PRO A 519 22.97 8.06 -16.34
C PRO A 519 21.56 7.84 -15.79
N ILE A 520 21.14 6.58 -15.68
CA ILE A 520 19.86 6.19 -15.09
C ILE A 520 20.09 5.15 -13.99
N ALA A 521 19.32 5.26 -12.90
CA ALA A 521 19.35 4.31 -11.81
C ALA A 521 18.26 3.24 -11.98
N ASP A 522 17.05 3.68 -12.31
CA ASP A 522 15.94 2.80 -12.70
C ASP A 522 15.16 3.40 -13.88
N PRO A 523 15.08 2.71 -15.03
CA PRO A 523 14.52 3.27 -16.25
C PRO A 523 13.05 3.71 -16.15
N ILE A 524 12.25 3.03 -15.31
CA ILE A 524 10.81 3.31 -15.14
C ILE A 524 10.60 4.27 -13.97
N HIS A 525 11.30 4.04 -12.86
CA HIS A 525 11.05 4.78 -11.64
C HIS A 525 11.74 6.15 -11.58
N ASP A 526 12.69 6.42 -12.47
CA ASP A 526 13.28 7.75 -12.65
C ASP A 526 12.31 8.72 -13.38
N GLN A 527 11.21 8.21 -13.96
CA GLN A 527 10.10 8.97 -14.57
C GLN A 527 10.58 10.08 -15.53
N TRP A 528 11.63 9.79 -16.30
CA TRP A 528 12.40 10.83 -16.99
C TRP A 528 12.02 11.02 -18.46
N LEU A 529 11.33 10.05 -19.07
CA LEU A 529 11.04 10.03 -20.49
C LEU A 529 9.55 9.85 -20.76
N TYR A 530 9.05 10.65 -21.69
CA TYR A 530 7.79 10.41 -22.39
C TYR A 530 8.09 9.76 -23.74
N LEU A 531 7.41 8.66 -24.07
CA LEU A 531 7.52 8.01 -25.37
C LEU A 531 6.63 8.74 -26.38
N ASN A 532 7.22 9.60 -27.20
CA ASN A 532 6.53 10.25 -28.33
C ASN A 532 6.19 9.23 -29.44
N ASN A 533 5.60 9.69 -30.55
CA ASN A 533 5.10 8.77 -31.58
C ASN A 533 6.25 7.96 -32.23
N GLU A 534 7.38 8.59 -32.53
CA GLU A 534 8.60 7.91 -32.96
C GLU A 534 9.03 6.79 -32.00
N LEU A 535 9.19 7.10 -30.70
CA LEU A 535 9.66 6.13 -29.72
C LEU A 535 8.66 5.00 -29.47
N ARG A 536 7.35 5.28 -29.50
CA ARG A 536 6.31 4.23 -29.42
C ARG A 536 6.34 3.30 -30.62
N ASN A 537 6.49 3.85 -31.82
CA ASN A 537 6.61 3.05 -33.05
C ASN A 537 7.88 2.19 -33.03
N ARG A 538 9.00 2.76 -32.57
CA ARG A 538 10.26 2.02 -32.40
C ARG A 538 10.11 0.89 -31.37
N PHE A 539 9.50 1.16 -30.23
CA PHE A 539 9.24 0.13 -29.22
C PHE A 539 8.36 -1.01 -29.78
N GLN A 540 7.31 -0.67 -30.54
CA GLN A 540 6.47 -1.65 -31.21
C GLN A 540 7.23 -2.48 -32.24
N GLN A 541 8.11 -1.87 -33.04
CA GLN A 541 8.92 -2.58 -34.04
C GLN A 541 9.95 -3.51 -33.40
N GLU A 542 10.60 -3.08 -32.32
CA GLU A 542 11.66 -3.85 -31.64
C GLU A 542 11.09 -4.99 -30.78
N TYR A 543 9.95 -4.78 -30.11
CA TYR A 543 9.42 -5.72 -29.11
C TYR A 543 8.06 -6.33 -29.47
N GLY A 544 7.38 -5.86 -30.52
CA GLY A 544 6.04 -6.32 -30.90
C GLY A 544 4.91 -5.91 -29.95
N ILE A 545 5.17 -4.95 -29.05
CA ILE A 545 4.23 -4.54 -27.99
C ILE A 545 3.74 -3.12 -28.25
N SER A 546 2.43 -2.91 -28.12
CA SER A 546 1.79 -1.59 -28.21
C SER A 546 1.15 -1.19 -26.89
N SER A 547 1.01 0.10 -26.65
CA SER A 547 0.17 0.63 -25.58
C SER A 547 -1.31 0.51 -25.94
N TRP A 548 -2.16 0.41 -24.92
CA TRP A 548 -3.55 0.82 -24.99
C TRP A 548 -3.59 2.34 -25.00
N ARG A 549 -3.92 2.91 -26.16
CA ARG A 549 -4.05 4.35 -26.33
C ARG A 549 -5.47 4.82 -26.01
N ILE A 550 -5.64 5.61 -24.95
CA ILE A 550 -6.93 6.02 -24.40
C ILE A 550 -7.10 7.53 -24.54
N TYR A 551 -8.25 7.96 -25.04
CA TYR A 551 -8.59 9.37 -25.28
C TYR A 551 -9.60 9.84 -24.23
N GLN A 552 -9.12 10.61 -23.26
CA GLN A 552 -9.88 11.00 -22.07
C GLN A 552 -10.46 12.40 -22.24
N ASN A 553 -11.78 12.54 -22.07
CA ASN A 553 -12.50 13.81 -22.09
C ASN A 553 -12.98 14.23 -20.71
N ALA A 554 -13.42 15.48 -20.58
CA ALA A 554 -13.98 16.00 -19.35
C ALA A 554 -15.16 15.13 -18.87
N GLY A 555 -15.09 14.67 -17.61
CA GLY A 555 -16.05 13.74 -17.04
C GLY A 555 -15.63 12.27 -17.09
N ASP A 556 -14.66 11.89 -17.92
CA ASP A 556 -14.25 10.49 -18.06
C ASP A 556 -13.30 10.04 -16.94
N ALA A 557 -13.48 8.81 -16.47
CA ALA A 557 -12.60 8.12 -15.54
C ALA A 557 -11.77 7.06 -16.27
N VAL A 558 -10.46 7.01 -16.04
CA VAL A 558 -9.56 5.95 -16.52
C VAL A 558 -9.09 5.13 -15.32
N TYR A 559 -9.37 3.84 -15.33
CA TYR A 559 -8.87 2.87 -14.35
C TYR A 559 -7.60 2.19 -14.88
N ILE A 560 -6.56 2.18 -14.06
CA ILE A 560 -5.22 1.66 -14.37
C ILE A 560 -4.89 0.51 -13.40
N PRO A 561 -4.71 -0.72 -13.87
CA PRO A 561 -4.31 -1.83 -13.02
C PRO A 561 -2.90 -1.65 -12.47
N ALA A 562 -2.66 -2.13 -11.25
CA ALA A 562 -1.35 -2.13 -10.62
C ALA A 562 -0.29 -2.77 -11.54
N GLY A 563 0.84 -2.10 -11.69
CA GLY A 563 1.97 -2.56 -12.52
C GLY A 563 1.91 -2.18 -13.99
N CYS A 564 0.79 -1.65 -14.50
CA CYS A 564 0.73 -1.17 -15.87
C CYS A 564 1.47 0.17 -15.99
N ALA A 565 2.59 0.16 -16.74
CA ALA A 565 3.34 1.39 -16.99
C ALA A 565 2.53 2.33 -17.88
N HIS A 566 2.49 3.62 -17.57
CA HIS A 566 1.68 4.57 -18.31
C HIS A 566 2.26 5.98 -18.35
N GLN A 567 1.80 6.75 -19.33
CA GLN A 567 2.18 8.13 -19.59
C GLN A 567 0.98 8.94 -20.11
N VAL A 568 1.04 10.27 -19.98
CA VAL A 568 -0.06 11.17 -20.37
C VAL A 568 0.46 12.39 -21.08
N ALA A 569 -0.17 12.75 -22.20
CA ALA A 569 -0.03 14.05 -22.84
C ALA A 569 -1.39 14.77 -22.86
N ASN A 570 -1.42 15.98 -22.33
CA ASN A 570 -2.57 16.86 -22.46
C ASN A 570 -2.60 17.48 -23.85
N TYR A 571 -3.69 17.32 -24.61
CA TYR A 571 -3.91 18.11 -25.82
C TYR A 571 -4.52 19.47 -25.49
N HIS A 572 -5.28 19.53 -24.40
CA HIS A 572 -5.86 20.74 -23.86
C HIS A 572 -5.51 20.89 -22.38
N SER A 573 -5.54 22.13 -21.89
CA SER A 573 -5.35 22.39 -20.48
C SER A 573 -6.37 21.60 -19.67
N ALA A 574 -5.88 20.87 -18.67
CA ALA A 574 -6.67 19.86 -17.98
C ALA A 574 -6.38 19.80 -16.48
N VAL A 575 -7.45 19.61 -15.72
CA VAL A 575 -7.44 19.32 -14.29
C VAL A 575 -7.93 17.88 -14.13
N LYS A 576 -7.07 17.02 -13.59
CA LYS A 576 -7.38 15.64 -13.27
C LYS A 576 -7.26 15.42 -11.78
N CYS A 577 -8.05 14.51 -11.24
CA CYS A 577 -7.90 14.03 -9.88
C CYS A 577 -7.84 12.49 -9.91
N ALA A 578 -6.90 11.91 -9.18
CA ALA A 578 -6.72 10.47 -9.13
C ALA A 578 -6.78 9.93 -7.71
N TYR A 579 -7.15 8.67 -7.56
CA TYR A 579 -7.18 7.95 -6.30
C TYR A 579 -6.53 6.58 -6.46
N ASP A 580 -5.58 6.29 -5.57
CA ASP A 580 -4.89 5.00 -5.51
C ASP A 580 -5.71 4.03 -4.64
N PHE A 581 -5.90 2.80 -5.08
CA PHE A 581 -6.57 1.75 -4.31
C PHE A 581 -5.86 0.40 -4.52
N VAL A 582 -6.18 -0.60 -3.70
CA VAL A 582 -5.66 -1.96 -3.91
C VAL A 582 -6.82 -2.92 -4.01
N SER A 583 -6.93 -3.55 -5.18
CA SER A 583 -7.94 -4.53 -5.50
C SER A 583 -7.46 -5.94 -5.12
N PRO A 584 -8.36 -6.85 -4.70
CA PRO A 584 -7.98 -8.22 -4.39
C PRO A 584 -7.45 -9.02 -5.61
N GLU A 585 -7.84 -8.65 -6.83
CA GLU A 585 -7.43 -9.31 -8.07
C GLU A 585 -5.94 -9.11 -8.40
N ASN A 586 -5.39 -7.93 -8.08
CA ASN A 586 -4.03 -7.55 -8.47
C ASN A 586 -2.98 -7.76 -7.38
N ILE A 587 -3.32 -8.42 -6.27
CA ILE A 587 -2.43 -8.63 -5.12
C ILE A 587 -1.10 -9.27 -5.52
N GLU A 588 -1.11 -10.31 -6.37
CA GLU A 588 0.13 -10.97 -6.78
C GLU A 588 1.07 -9.99 -7.51
N ARG A 589 0.52 -9.11 -8.37
CA ARG A 589 1.28 -8.04 -9.03
C ARG A 589 1.81 -7.04 -8.02
N CYS A 590 1.00 -6.60 -7.07
CA CYS A 590 1.43 -5.67 -6.01
C CYS A 590 2.57 -6.24 -5.16
N ILE A 591 2.53 -7.55 -4.84
CA ILE A 591 3.62 -8.25 -4.13
C ILE A 591 4.90 -8.26 -4.98
N ASP A 592 4.80 -8.61 -6.26
CA ASP A 592 5.94 -8.67 -7.18
C ASP A 592 6.59 -7.29 -7.34
N LEU A 593 5.80 -6.24 -7.52
CA LEU A 593 6.27 -4.86 -7.58
C LEU A 593 6.96 -4.47 -6.28
N THR A 594 6.34 -4.73 -5.11
CA THR A 594 6.95 -4.45 -3.80
C THR A 594 8.34 -5.11 -3.67
N ASN A 595 8.47 -6.36 -4.13
CA ASN A 595 9.74 -7.08 -4.13
C ASN A 595 10.78 -6.46 -5.08
N GLN A 596 10.36 -5.93 -6.24
CA GLN A 596 11.24 -5.23 -7.18
C GLN A 596 11.71 -3.89 -6.60
N PHE A 597 10.81 -3.10 -6.02
CA PHE A 597 11.12 -1.80 -5.41
C PHE A 597 12.08 -1.93 -4.21
N ALA A 598 11.94 -3.01 -3.42
CA ALA A 598 12.87 -3.29 -2.32
C ALA A 598 14.32 -3.49 -2.79
N LYS A 599 14.53 -4.04 -4.00
CA LYS A 599 15.88 -4.23 -4.59
C LYS A 599 16.55 -2.90 -4.93
N VAL A 600 15.77 -1.92 -5.39
CA VAL A 600 16.22 -0.55 -5.65
C VAL A 600 16.12 0.37 -4.42
N ARG A 601 15.87 -0.20 -3.23
CA ARG A 601 15.84 0.48 -1.92
C ARG A 601 14.85 1.64 -1.83
N ARG A 602 13.70 1.49 -2.48
CA ARG A 602 12.57 2.40 -2.31
C ARG A 602 11.71 1.98 -1.13
N GLU A 603 11.05 2.97 -0.52
CA GLU A 603 10.15 2.75 0.59
C GLU A 603 8.94 1.93 0.13
N ASP A 604 8.52 0.95 0.95
CA ASP A 604 7.35 0.10 0.69
C ASP A 604 6.05 0.86 1.01
N ALA A 605 5.72 1.96 0.32
CA ALA A 605 4.59 2.81 0.71
C ALA A 605 3.25 2.05 0.93
N LEU A 606 3.03 0.94 0.22
CA LEU A 606 1.74 0.23 0.15
C LEU A 606 1.51 -0.82 1.25
N GLN A 607 2.56 -1.31 1.93
CA GLN A 607 2.43 -2.36 2.97
C GLN A 607 1.61 -3.59 2.55
N VAL A 608 1.65 -3.96 1.26
CA VAL A 608 0.72 -4.94 0.67
C VAL A 608 0.63 -6.23 1.47
N ARG A 609 1.75 -6.70 2.04
CA ARG A 609 1.82 -7.90 2.88
C ARG A 609 0.97 -7.82 4.15
N ASN A 610 1.05 -6.69 4.86
CA ASN A 610 0.19 -6.42 6.03
C ASN A 610 -1.27 -6.30 5.59
N THR A 611 -1.50 -5.58 4.49
CA THR A 611 -2.83 -5.36 3.92
C THR A 611 -3.55 -6.68 3.63
N ILE A 612 -2.88 -7.65 3.01
CA ILE A 612 -3.45 -8.98 2.75
C ILE A 612 -3.78 -9.72 4.05
N LEU A 613 -2.86 -9.73 5.02
CA LEU A 613 -3.05 -10.44 6.29
C LEU A 613 -4.25 -9.88 7.07
N PHE A 614 -4.34 -8.57 7.21
CA PHE A 614 -5.47 -7.94 7.90
C PHE A 614 -6.78 -8.11 7.12
N THR A 615 -6.74 -8.09 5.79
CA THR A 615 -7.92 -8.38 4.96
C THR A 615 -8.41 -9.81 5.15
N TRP A 616 -7.51 -10.80 5.15
CA TRP A 616 -7.86 -12.19 5.42
C TRP A 616 -8.55 -12.31 6.77
N HIS A 617 -7.94 -11.74 7.79
CA HIS A 617 -8.48 -11.81 9.13
C HIS A 617 -9.86 -11.14 9.26
N ASP A 618 -10.00 -9.90 8.77
CA ASP A 618 -11.27 -9.17 8.76
C ASP A 618 -12.36 -9.96 8.01
N THR A 619 -12.01 -10.64 6.93
CA THR A 619 -12.94 -11.44 6.14
C THR A 619 -13.32 -12.74 6.85
N MET A 620 -12.41 -13.29 7.66
CA MET A 620 -12.64 -14.51 8.43
C MET A 620 -13.55 -14.26 9.64
N LEU A 621 -13.45 -13.11 10.31
CA LEU A 621 -14.35 -12.76 11.41
C LEU A 621 -15.79 -12.61 10.88
N ALA A 622 -16.66 -13.56 11.25
CA ALA A 622 -18.10 -13.40 11.19
C ALA A 622 -18.56 -12.79 12.52
N ASP A 623 -19.64 -11.98 12.51
CA ASP A 623 -20.31 -11.56 13.75
C ASP A 623 -20.71 -12.77 14.61
#